data_AF-A0A9Q0RKS1-F1
#
_entry.id   AF-A0A9Q0RKS1-F1
#
_cell.length_a   1.000
_cell.length_b   1.000
_cell.length_c   1.000
_cell.angle_alpha   90.00
_cell.angle_beta   90.00
_cell.angle_gamma   90.00
#
_symmetry.space_group_name_H-M   'P 1'
#
loop_
_entity.id
_entity.type
_entity.pdbx_description
1 polymer ?
#
loop_
_entity_poly.entity_id
_entity_poly.type
_entity_poly.pdbx_seq_one_letter_code
_entity_poly.pdbx_strand_id
1 'polypeptide(L)'
;MVDLLNTPIAPFLRSNADLYNFFGRPREVNRECGDLELDALECLEAYGARRGTALCASYVSDFRECATMVMQKQRVNVMKRERLKQVIRGERKFFEAMDTIKPPTDSFQSGPFYN
;
A
#
# COMPACT_ATOMS: atom_id res chain seq x y z
N MET A 1 3.65 27.47 40.35
CA MET A 1 4.27 26.43 39.51
C MET A 1 3.35 25.22 39.61
N VAL A 2 2.54 24.96 38.58
CA VAL A 2 1.54 23.89 38.57
C VAL A 2 2.01 22.84 37.58
N ASP A 3 2.19 21.61 38.08
CA ASP A 3 2.74 20.46 37.37
C ASP A 3 1.82 20.00 36.24
N LEU A 4 2.31 20.09 35.00
CA LEU A 4 1.60 19.74 33.76
C LEU A 4 1.63 18.23 33.41
N LEU A 5 1.96 17.36 34.36
CA LEU A 5 2.15 15.92 34.11
C LEU A 5 0.94 15.03 34.44
N ASN A 6 -0.21 15.59 34.82
CA ASN A 6 -1.36 14.77 35.20
C ASN A 6 -2.73 15.33 34.76
N THR A 7 -2.91 15.55 33.46
CA THR A 7 -4.26 15.72 32.87
C THR A 7 -4.62 14.48 32.05
N PRO A 8 -5.78 13.83 32.29
CA PRO A 8 -6.27 12.72 31.46
C PRO A 8 -6.95 13.28 30.21
N ILE A 9 -6.25 14.17 29.50
CA ILE A 9 -6.64 14.58 28.16
C ILE A 9 -5.76 13.71 27.27
N ALA A 10 -6.37 12.67 26.71
CA ALA A 10 -5.82 11.87 25.63
C ALA A 10 -5.04 12.74 24.65
N PRO A 11 -4.01 12.22 23.94
CA PRO A 11 -3.27 13.00 22.97
C PRO A 11 -4.20 13.40 21.83
N PHE A 12 -4.93 14.50 22.02
CA PHE A 12 -5.77 15.12 21.03
C PHE A 12 -4.81 15.92 20.14
N LEU A 13 -4.31 15.23 19.12
CA LEU A 13 -3.68 15.79 17.93
C LEU A 13 -2.40 16.58 18.22
N ARG A 14 -1.32 15.89 18.60
CA ARG A 14 0.00 16.54 18.74
C ARG A 14 0.73 16.62 17.39
N SER A 15 0.40 15.75 16.43
CA SER A 15 0.89 15.82 15.05
C SER A 15 -0.05 15.14 14.05
N ASN A 16 0.14 15.39 12.75
CA ASN A 16 -0.59 14.69 11.67
C ASN A 16 -0.23 13.21 11.56
N ALA A 17 0.92 12.81 12.13
CA ALA A 17 1.33 11.42 12.26
C ALA A 17 0.38 10.63 13.18
N ASP A 18 -0.18 11.28 14.21
CA ASP A 18 -1.12 10.66 15.14
C ASP A 18 -2.47 10.31 14.47
N LEU A 19 -2.87 11.04 13.41
CA LEU A 19 -4.07 10.71 12.63
C LEU A 19 -3.84 9.49 11.72
N TYR A 20 -2.62 9.29 11.23
CA TYR A 20 -2.25 8.09 10.47
C TYR A 20 -2.25 6.84 11.35
N ASN A 21 -1.89 6.97 12.64
CA ASN A 21 -2.01 5.89 13.62
C ASN A 21 -3.47 5.47 13.90
N PHE A 22 -4.47 6.29 13.56
CA PHE A 22 -5.88 5.95 13.77
C PHE A 22 -6.47 5.12 12.61
N PHE A 23 -6.02 5.34 11.38
CA PHE A 23 -6.45 4.57 10.19
C PHE A 23 -5.47 3.43 9.84
N GLY A 24 -4.23 3.50 10.29
CA GLY A 24 -3.25 2.42 10.23
C GLY A 24 -3.45 1.43 11.38
N ARG A 25 -3.33 0.13 11.11
CA ARG A 25 -3.17 -0.82 12.22
C ARG A 25 -1.86 -0.51 12.94
N PRO A 26 -1.77 -0.67 14.27
CA PRO A 26 -0.53 -0.43 14.99
C PRO A 26 0.62 -1.21 14.35
N ARG A 27 1.80 -0.59 14.28
CA ARG A 27 3.01 -1.08 13.61
C ARG A 27 3.39 -2.53 13.94
N GLU A 28 3.01 -3.02 15.12
CA GLU A 28 3.18 -4.41 15.54
C GLU A 28 2.36 -5.43 14.71
N VAL A 29 1.26 -5.01 14.09
CA VAL A 29 0.33 -5.87 13.32
C VAL A 29 0.64 -5.86 11.82
N ASN A 30 1.26 -4.81 11.29
CA ASN A 30 1.57 -4.66 9.86
C ASN A 30 3.10 -4.56 9.62
N ARG A 31 3.84 -5.61 9.99
CA ARG A 31 5.30 -5.67 9.72
C ARG A 31 5.64 -5.49 8.23
N GLU A 32 4.75 -5.88 7.33
CA GLU A 32 4.97 -5.83 5.88
C GLU A 32 4.89 -4.41 5.28
N CYS A 33 4.15 -3.48 5.90
CA CYS A 33 3.98 -2.11 5.41
C CYS A 33 4.74 -1.08 6.25
N GLY A 34 5.55 -1.52 7.22
CA GLY A 34 6.19 -0.65 8.21
C GLY A 34 7.16 0.37 7.60
N ASP A 35 7.88 -0.01 6.55
CA ASP A 35 8.83 0.89 5.87
C ASP A 35 8.08 2.01 5.13
N LEU A 36 6.99 1.67 4.43
CA LEU A 36 6.13 2.65 3.74
C LEU A 36 5.41 3.57 4.74
N GLU A 37 5.03 3.05 5.90
CA GLU A 37 4.49 3.85 7.00
C GLU A 37 5.52 4.87 7.49
N LEU A 38 6.76 4.43 7.70
CA LEU A 38 7.87 5.30 8.13
C LEU A 38 8.15 6.41 7.12
N ASP A 39 8.25 6.08 5.83
CA ASP A 39 8.48 7.07 4.77
C ASP A 39 7.37 8.13 4.70
N ALA A 40 6.12 7.70 4.83
CA ALA A 40 4.97 8.61 4.85
C ALA A 40 4.98 9.52 6.08
N LEU A 41 5.33 8.98 7.25
CA LEU A 41 5.44 9.73 8.49
C LEU A 41 6.58 10.75 8.45
N GLU A 42 7.76 10.35 7.99
CA GLU A 42 8.92 11.24 7.86
C GLU A 42 8.61 12.44 6.95
N CYS A 43 7.96 12.20 5.80
CA CYS A 43 7.55 13.28 4.91
C CYS A 43 6.53 14.22 5.58
N LEU A 44 5.52 13.67 6.28
CA LEU A 44 4.50 14.47 6.95
C LEU A 44 5.06 15.27 8.14
N GLU A 45 6.06 14.74 8.84
CA GLU A 45 6.80 15.44 9.89
C GLU A 45 7.65 16.59 9.32
N ALA A 46 8.29 16.39 8.17
CA ALA A 46 9.12 17.41 7.52
C ALA A 46 8.29 18.61 7.00
N TYR A 47 7.13 18.37 6.40
CA TYR A 47 6.33 19.42 5.72
C TYR A 47 5.10 19.89 6.51
N GLY A 48 4.67 19.14 7.52
CA GLY A 48 3.49 19.44 8.34
C GLY A 48 2.15 19.32 7.58
N ALA A 49 1.04 19.53 8.30
CA ALA A 49 -0.33 19.22 7.86
C ALA A 49 -0.72 19.84 6.51
N ARG A 50 -0.41 21.13 6.36
CA ARG A 50 -1.00 21.95 5.30
C ARG A 50 -0.33 21.70 3.95
N ARG A 51 0.99 21.46 3.95
CA ARG A 51 1.78 21.24 2.74
C ARG A 51 2.02 19.76 2.47
N GLY A 52 2.10 18.94 3.52
CA GLY A 52 2.34 17.50 3.43
C GLY A 52 1.24 16.75 2.70
N THR A 53 -0.02 17.21 2.70
CA THR A 53 -1.10 16.57 1.94
C THR A 53 -0.86 16.53 0.44
N ALA A 54 -0.26 17.57 -0.14
CA ALA A 54 0.07 17.63 -1.56
C ALA A 54 1.46 17.05 -1.84
N LEU A 55 2.45 17.37 -1.00
CA LEU A 55 3.85 16.99 -1.22
C LEU A 55 4.11 15.50 -0.91
N CYS A 56 3.45 14.95 0.11
CA CYS A 56 3.62 13.57 0.55
C CYS A 56 2.55 12.63 -0.02
N ALA A 57 1.80 13.07 -1.04
CA ALA A 57 0.69 12.31 -1.60
C ALA A 57 1.12 10.92 -2.11
N SER A 58 2.31 10.80 -2.71
CA SER A 58 2.87 9.53 -3.18
C SER A 58 3.10 8.55 -2.03
N TYR A 59 3.88 8.94 -1.02
CA TYR A 59 4.21 8.11 0.14
C TYR A 59 2.96 7.64 0.89
N VAL A 60 2.01 8.55 1.10
CA VAL A 60 0.71 8.25 1.68
C VAL A 60 -0.07 7.24 0.83
N SER A 61 -0.05 7.41 -0.50
CA SER A 61 -0.78 6.54 -1.41
C SER A 61 -0.19 5.13 -1.45
N ASP A 62 1.14 5.01 -1.35
CA ASP A 62 1.84 3.72 -1.33
C ASP A 62 1.57 2.98 0.00
N PHE A 63 1.65 3.67 1.14
CA PHE A 63 1.27 3.10 2.42
C PHE A 63 -0.20 2.63 2.42
N ARG A 64 -1.10 3.44 1.86
CA ARG A 64 -2.52 3.09 1.75
C ARG A 64 -2.76 1.91 0.81
N GLU A 65 -2.02 1.82 -0.29
CA GLU A 65 -2.07 0.67 -1.19
C GLU A 65 -1.63 -0.59 -0.46
N CYS A 66 -0.48 -0.56 0.22
CA CYS A 66 0.02 -1.70 1.00
C CYS A 66 -0.99 -2.14 2.07
N ALA A 67 -1.57 -1.20 2.81
CA ALA A 67 -2.53 -1.51 3.87
C ALA A 67 -3.85 -2.13 3.36
N THR A 68 -4.27 -1.80 2.13
CA THR A 68 -5.57 -2.21 1.59
C THR A 68 -5.49 -3.26 0.48
N MET A 69 -4.32 -3.40 -0.14
CA MET A 69 -4.00 -4.26 -1.29
C MET A 69 -4.97 -4.10 -2.47
N VAL A 70 -5.58 -2.91 -2.63
CA VAL A 70 -6.64 -2.68 -3.62
C VAL A 70 -6.09 -2.82 -5.03
N MET A 71 -4.99 -2.12 -5.34
CA MET A 71 -4.42 -2.11 -6.68
C MET A 71 -3.78 -3.46 -6.99
N GLN A 72 -3.08 -4.07 -6.03
CA GLN A 72 -2.54 -5.42 -6.17
C GLN A 72 -3.63 -6.45 -6.53
N LYS A 73 -4.78 -6.43 -5.84
CA LYS A 73 -5.91 -7.34 -6.12
C LYS A 73 -6.51 -7.09 -7.51
N GLN A 74 -6.68 -5.83 -7.90
CA GLN A 74 -7.16 -5.47 -9.23
C GLN A 74 -6.21 -5.97 -10.32
N ARG A 75 -4.89 -5.78 -10.15
CA ARG A 75 -3.86 -6.31 -11.06
C ARG A 75 -3.99 -7.81 -11.22
N VAL A 76 -4.11 -8.56 -10.12
CA VAL A 76 -4.29 -10.03 -10.16
C VAL A 76 -5.56 -10.44 -10.91
N ASN A 77 -6.67 -9.73 -10.69
CA ASN A 77 -7.93 -10.03 -11.37
C ASN A 77 -7.85 -9.80 -12.89
N VAL A 78 -7.22 -8.71 -13.32
CA VAL A 78 -7.00 -8.43 -14.75
C VAL A 78 -6.12 -9.52 -15.37
N MET A 79 -5.02 -9.87 -14.73
CA MET A 79 -4.14 -10.94 -15.22
C MET A 79 -4.86 -12.29 -15.35
N LYS A 80 -5.67 -12.67 -14.36
CA LYS A 80 -6.45 -13.91 -14.42
C LYS A 80 -7.44 -13.92 -15.59
N ARG A 81 -8.09 -12.79 -15.87
CA ARG A 81 -9.00 -12.65 -17.02
C ARG A 81 -8.27 -12.80 -18.35
N GLU A 82 -7.09 -12.18 -18.49
CA GLU A 82 -6.29 -12.32 -19.70
C GLU A 82 -5.78 -13.76 -19.89
N ARG A 83 -5.36 -14.44 -18.81
CA ARG A 83 -4.99 -15.86 -18.88
C ARG A 83 -6.13 -16.74 -19.36
N LEU A 84 -7.35 -16.50 -18.88
CA LEU A 84 -8.52 -17.25 -19.33
C LEU A 84 -8.78 -17.02 -20.83
N LYS A 85 -8.63 -15.79 -21.32
CA LYS A 85 -8.73 -15.49 -22.76
C LYS A 85 -7.66 -16.23 -23.57
N GLN A 86 -6.41 -16.28 -23.09
CA GLN A 86 -5.32 -17.04 -23.74
C GLN A 86 -5.64 -18.53 -23.85
N VAL A 87 -6.25 -19.12 -22.81
CA VAL A 87 -6.68 -20.53 -22.83
C VAL A 87 -7.79 -20.77 -23.84
N ILE A 88 -8.80 -19.87 -23.90
CA ILE A 88 -9.87 -19.96 -24.90
C ILE A 88 -9.32 -19.86 -26.33
N ARG A 89 -8.28 -19.04 -26.54
CA ARG A 89 -7.57 -18.91 -27.83
C ARG A 89 -6.65 -20.09 -28.14
N GLY A 90 -6.41 -20.99 -27.19
CA GLY A 90 -5.47 -22.11 -27.34
C GLY A 90 -3.99 -21.70 -27.24
N GLU A 91 -3.69 -20.46 -26.84
CA GLU A 91 -2.30 -19.96 -26.66
C GLU A 91 -1.65 -20.48 -25.37
N ARG A 92 -2.46 -20.99 -24.43
CA ARG A 92 -2.01 -21.44 -23.11
C ARG A 92 -2.75 -22.71 -22.70
N LYS A 93 -2.09 -23.60 -21.95
CA LYS A 93 -2.75 -24.82 -21.47
C LYS A 93 -3.76 -24.47 -20.37
N PHE A 94 -4.83 -25.25 -20.29
CA PHE A 94 -5.89 -25.05 -19.30
C PHE A 94 -5.35 -25.10 -17.84
N PHE A 95 -4.43 -26.02 -17.56
CA PHE A 95 -3.81 -26.14 -16.24
C PHE A 95 -2.93 -24.94 -15.85
N GLU A 96 -2.44 -24.20 -16.85
CA GLU A 96 -1.61 -23.00 -16.68
C GLU A 96 -2.46 -21.72 -16.52
N ALA A 97 -3.79 -21.82 -16.60
CA ALA A 97 -4.69 -20.68 -16.42
C ALA A 97 -4.60 -20.07 -15.01
N MET A 98 -4.35 -20.92 -14.02
CA MET A 98 -4.32 -20.60 -12.59
C MET A 98 -2.90 -20.46 -12.03
N ASP A 99 -1.88 -20.39 -12.89
CA ASP A 99 -0.47 -20.35 -12.48
C ASP A 99 -0.21 -19.33 -11.37
N THR A 100 0.52 -19.77 -10.34
CA THR A 100 0.97 -18.93 -9.22
C THR A 100 2.11 -17.99 -9.61
N ILE A 101 2.60 -18.06 -10.86
CA ILE A 101 3.65 -17.20 -11.37
C ILE A 101 3.17 -15.75 -11.27
N LYS A 102 3.75 -15.02 -10.31
CA LYS A 102 3.57 -13.59 -10.17
C LYS A 102 4.44 -12.91 -11.23
N PRO A 103 3.91 -11.94 -11.99
CA PRO A 103 4.77 -11.12 -12.83
C PRO A 103 5.82 -10.42 -11.95
N PRO A 104 7.04 -10.15 -12.47
CA PRO A 104 8.00 -9.29 -11.80
C PRO A 104 7.34 -7.98 -11.36
N THR A 105 7.76 -7.44 -10.22
CA THR A 105 7.18 -6.26 -9.56
C THR A 105 6.96 -5.10 -10.55
N ASP A 106 7.93 -4.90 -11.45
CA ASP A 106 7.98 -3.77 -12.40
C ASP A 106 7.67 -4.15 -13.85
N SER A 107 7.15 -5.35 -14.09
CA SER A 107 6.86 -5.79 -15.45
C SER A 107 5.54 -5.22 -15.97
N PHE A 108 5.62 -4.13 -16.74
CA PHE A 108 4.70 -3.91 -17.87
C PHE A 108 5.09 -4.90 -18.98
N GLN A 109 4.78 -6.18 -18.79
CA GLN A 109 4.99 -7.17 -19.84
C GLN A 109 3.82 -7.09 -20.83
N SER A 110 4.03 -6.35 -21.92
CA SER A 110 3.20 -6.48 -23.11
C SER A 110 3.54 -7.81 -23.81
N GLY A 111 2.62 -8.76 -23.78
CA GLY A 111 2.69 -9.94 -24.65
C GLY A 111 3.50 -11.14 -24.12
N PRO A 112 3.53 -12.24 -24.90
CA PRO A 112 3.58 -13.61 -24.41
C PRO A 112 5.01 -14.05 -24.15
N PHE A 113 5.53 -13.75 -22.95
CA PHE A 113 6.88 -14.15 -22.58
C PHE A 113 6.86 -15.18 -21.44
N TYR A 114 6.95 -16.45 -21.84
CA TYR A 114 7.73 -17.46 -21.15
C TYR A 114 8.71 -18.03 -22.17
N ASN A 115 10.00 -17.82 -21.94
CA ASN A 115 11.02 -18.86 -22.17
C ASN A 115 11.45 -19.32 -20.78
#